data_AF-A0A482W6B0-F1
#
_entry.id   AF-A0A482W6B0-F1
#
_cell.length_a   1.000
_cell.length_b   1.000
_cell.length_c   1.000
_cell.angle_alpha   90.00
_cell.angle_beta   90.00
_cell.angle_gamma   90.00
#
_symmetry.space_group_name_H-M   'P 1'
#
loop_
_entity.id
_entity.type
_entity.pdbx_description
1 polymer ?
#
loop_
_entity_poly.entity_id
_entity_poly.type
_entity_poly.pdbx_seq_one_letter_code
_entity_poly.pdbx_strand_id
1 'polypeptide(L)'
;MIIKNMTVYILELCYMIRRCTDVCREANRTIILLSGVKIDICREEERNCMIATSLTLTNSNLQFRACGLFAINNSLLYSICGAVSSYLFVTLQLDLQSSRKIQKIDI
;
A
#
# COMPACT_ATOMS: atom_id res chain seq x y z
N MET A 1 -6.08 27.92 4.60
CA MET A 1 -5.11 27.58 3.53
C MET A 1 -4.39 26.26 3.80
N ILE A 2 -3.83 26.03 5.00
CA ILE A 2 -3.09 24.81 5.37
C ILE A 2 -3.93 23.53 5.33
N ILE A 3 -5.16 23.56 5.87
CA ILE A 3 -6.06 22.38 5.87
C ILE A 3 -6.36 21.92 4.44
N LYS A 4 -6.58 22.85 3.51
CA LYS A 4 -6.85 22.54 2.11
C LYS A 4 -5.67 21.81 1.45
N ASN A 5 -4.44 22.21 1.74
CA ASN A 5 -3.23 21.49 1.29
C ASN A 5 -3.14 20.08 1.91
N MET A 6 -3.38 19.94 3.22
CA MET A 6 -3.39 18.64 3.87
C MET A 6 -4.41 17.68 3.25
N THR A 7 -5.62 18.16 2.98
CA THR A 7 -6.66 17.35 2.33
C THR A 7 -6.23 16.90 0.94
N VAL A 8 -5.58 17.78 0.16
CA VAL A 8 -5.06 17.42 -1.17
C VAL A 8 -3.99 16.33 -1.08
N TYR A 9 -3.03 16.44 -0.17
CA TYR A 9 -1.99 15.41 -0.01
C TYR A 9 -2.56 14.05 0.41
N ILE A 10 -3.55 14.04 1.30
CA ILE A 10 -4.22 12.79 1.71
C ILE A 10 -4.95 12.17 0.52
N LEU A 11 -5.63 12.98 -0.30
CA LEU A 11 -6.33 12.50 -1.49
C LEU A 11 -5.37 11.97 -2.55
N GLU A 12 -4.24 12.64 -2.79
CA GLU A 12 -3.20 12.16 -3.70
C GLU A 12 -2.60 10.83 -3.22
N LEU A 13 -2.30 10.70 -1.93
CA LEU A 13 -1.79 9.46 -1.36
C LEU A 13 -2.81 8.31 -1.53
N CYS A 14 -4.07 8.56 -1.20
CA CYS A 14 -5.16 7.60 -1.39
C CYS A 14 -5.33 7.22 -2.87
N TYR A 15 -5.25 8.20 -3.78
CA TYR A 15 -5.36 7.98 -5.21
C TYR A 15 -4.22 7.09 -5.74
N MET A 16 -2.98 7.40 -5.37
CA MET A 16 -1.80 6.63 -5.78
C MET A 16 -1.87 5.19 -5.26
N ILE A 17 -2.26 4.98 -4.00
CA ILE A 17 -2.36 3.64 -3.42
C ILE A 17 -3.44 2.80 -4.11
N ARG A 18 -4.60 3.40 -4.43
CA ARG A 18 -5.65 2.71 -5.19
C ARG A 18 -5.16 2.31 -6.57
N ARG A 19 -4.51 3.22 -7.29
CA ARG A 19 -3.92 2.92 -8.61
C ARG A 19 -2.88 1.80 -8.54
N CYS A 20 -1.96 1.85 -7.58
CA CYS A 20 -0.97 0.80 -7.38
C CYS A 20 -1.61 -0.56 -7.05
N THR A 21 -2.68 -0.56 -6.26
CA THR A 21 -3.43 -1.77 -5.90
C THR A 21 -4.15 -2.36 -7.12
N ASP A 22 -4.79 -1.53 -7.93
CA ASP A 22 -5.49 -1.96 -9.15
C ASP A 22 -4.51 -2.54 -10.17
N VAL A 23 -3.34 -1.90 -10.35
CA VAL A 23 -2.29 -2.43 -11.25
C VAL A 23 -1.73 -3.75 -10.72
N CYS A 24 -1.47 -3.89 -9.41
CA CYS A 24 -1.07 -5.18 -8.82
C CYS A 24 -2.11 -6.26 -9.09
N ARG A 25 -3.38 -5.92 -8.90
CA ARG A 25 -4.49 -6.85 -9.09
C ARG A 25 -4.57 -7.31 -10.54
N GLU A 26 -4.47 -6.39 -11.49
CA GLU A 26 -4.55 -6.70 -12.92
C GLU A 26 -3.30 -7.45 -13.41
N ALA A 27 -2.11 -7.12 -12.89
CA ALA A 27 -0.87 -7.84 -13.18
C ALA A 27 -0.94 -9.31 -12.69
N ASN A 28 -1.38 -9.53 -11.45
CA ASN A 28 -1.57 -10.88 -10.91
C ASN A 28 -2.65 -11.65 -11.69
N ARG A 29 -3.73 -10.98 -12.12
CA ARG A 29 -4.76 -11.59 -12.97
C ARG A 29 -4.22 -12.01 -14.33
N THR A 30 -3.37 -11.19 -14.93
CA THR A 30 -2.73 -11.47 -16.23
C THR A 30 -1.84 -12.69 -16.15
N ILE A 31 -1.13 -12.90 -15.03
CA ILE A 31 -0.28 -14.09 -14.82
C ILE A 31 -1.10 -15.37 -14.72
N ILE A 32 -2.25 -15.32 -14.06
CA ILE A 32 -3.20 -16.46 -13.99
C ILE A 32 -3.77 -16.78 -15.37
N LEU A 33 -4.07 -15.76 -16.18
CA LEU A 33 -4.53 -15.97 -17.56
C LEU A 33 -3.41 -16.53 -18.45
N LEU A 34 -2.19 -16.03 -18.29
CA LEU A 34 -1.02 -16.49 -19.04
C LEU A 34 -0.70 -17.96 -18.75
N SER A 35 -0.81 -18.41 -17.49
CA SER A 35 -0.61 -19.82 -17.13
C SER A 35 -1.73 -20.74 -17.65
N GLY A 36 -2.90 -20.18 -17.99
CA GLY A 36 -4.02 -20.91 -18.60
C GLY A 36 -3.95 -21.03 -20.12
N VAL A 37 -3.05 -20.32 -20.80
CA VAL A 37 -2.90 -20.39 -22.26
C VAL A 37 -2.26 -21.73 -22.65
N LYS A 38 -3.01 -22.54 -23.40
CA LYS A 38 -2.52 -23.80 -23.98
C LYS A 38 -1.57 -23.47 -25.15
N ILE A 39 -0.27 -23.54 -24.89
CA ILE A 39 0.77 -23.43 -25.93
C ILE A 39 0.83 -24.74 -26.72
N ASP A 40 1.06 -24.62 -28.02
CA ASP A 40 1.21 -25.74 -28.96
C ASP A 40 2.35 -26.69 -28.56
N ILE A 41 2.20 -27.99 -28.84
CA ILE A 41 3.06 -29.08 -28.36
C ILE A 41 4.37 -29.17 -29.15
N CYS A 42 4.43 -28.55 -30.32
CA CYS A 42 5.57 -28.70 -31.23
C CYS A 42 6.84 -27.90 -30.86
N ARG A 43 6.81 -27.03 -29.85
CA ARG A 43 7.98 -26.25 -29.39
C ARG A 43 8.17 -26.41 -27.88
N GLU A 44 8.85 -27.48 -27.50
CA GLU A 44 9.10 -27.86 -26.10
C GLU A 44 9.86 -26.80 -25.32
N GLU A 45 10.87 -26.16 -25.92
CA GLU A 45 11.66 -25.11 -25.26
C GLU A 45 10.82 -23.86 -24.91
N GLU A 46 9.96 -23.43 -25.83
CA GLU A 46 9.10 -22.26 -25.61
C GLU A 46 8.04 -22.54 -24.54
N ARG A 47 7.51 -23.77 -24.52
CA ARG A 47 6.63 -24.25 -23.44
C ARG A 47 7.33 -24.23 -22.09
N ASN A 48 8.54 -24.79 -22.01
CA ASN A 48 9.25 -24.92 -20.74
C ASN A 48 9.63 -23.54 -20.19
N CYS A 49 10.08 -22.63 -21.05
CA CYS A 49 10.34 -21.24 -20.71
C CYS A 49 9.08 -20.52 -20.21
N MET A 50 7.94 -20.68 -20.89
CA MET A 50 6.69 -20.04 -20.47
C MET A 50 6.16 -20.61 -19.15
N ILE A 51 6.22 -21.93 -18.94
CA ILE A 51 5.82 -22.57 -17.67
C ILE A 51 6.73 -22.11 -16.52
N ALA A 52 8.05 -22.12 -16.72
CA ALA A 52 8.99 -21.66 -15.69
C ALA A 52 8.73 -20.18 -15.34
N THR A 53 8.57 -19.32 -16.35
CA THR A 53 8.33 -17.89 -16.15
C THR A 53 6.99 -17.64 -15.45
N SER A 54 5.91 -18.27 -15.89
CA SER A 54 4.59 -18.12 -15.26
C SER A 54 4.54 -18.71 -13.84
N LEU A 55 5.25 -19.81 -13.57
CA LEU A 55 5.39 -20.38 -12.23
C LEU A 55 6.19 -19.46 -11.30
N THR A 56 7.31 -18.90 -11.76
CA THR A 56 8.10 -17.93 -11.00
C THR A 56 7.29 -16.67 -10.69
N LEU A 57 6.54 -16.15 -11.68
CA LEU A 57 5.65 -15.00 -11.52
C LEU A 57 4.44 -15.28 -10.60
N THR A 58 3.93 -16.52 -10.58
CA THR A 58 2.82 -16.91 -9.70
C THR A 58 3.30 -17.11 -8.26
N ASN A 59 4.46 -17.73 -8.06
CA ASN A 59 5.06 -17.90 -6.73
C ASN A 59 5.47 -16.56 -6.12
N SER A 60 5.93 -15.62 -6.94
CA SER A 60 6.22 -14.26 -6.53
C SER A 60 4.97 -13.39 -6.69
N ASN A 61 4.01 -13.51 -5.77
CA ASN A 61 2.84 -12.60 -5.72
C ASN A 61 3.30 -11.16 -5.98
N LEU A 62 2.97 -10.63 -7.16
CA LEU A 62 3.45 -9.33 -7.60
C LEU A 62 2.73 -8.28 -6.78
N GLN A 63 3.43 -7.85 -5.73
CA GLN A 63 3.01 -6.78 -4.84
C GLN A 63 3.98 -5.63 -5.10
N PHE A 64 3.46 -4.46 -5.48
CA PHE A 64 4.25 -3.24 -5.47
C PHE A 64 4.75 -3.03 -4.04
N ARG A 65 6.06 -3.19 -3.83
CA ARG A 65 6.70 -2.92 -2.54
C ARG A 65 7.32 -1.54 -2.59
N ALA A 66 6.97 -0.68 -1.64
CA ALA A 66 7.71 0.56 -1.40
C ALA A 66 9.08 0.20 -0.82
N CYS A 67 10.15 0.49 -1.56
CA CYS A 67 11.54 0.25 -1.17
C CYS A 67 11.86 -1.21 -0.72
N GLY A 68 11.07 -2.20 -1.16
CA GLY A 68 11.20 -3.60 -0.72
C GLY A 68 10.72 -3.89 0.71
N LEU A 69 10.39 -2.86 1.49
CA LEU A 69 10.07 -2.96 2.92
C LEU A 69 8.59 -3.27 3.18
N PHE A 70 7.69 -2.63 2.43
CA PHE A 70 6.24 -2.77 2.65
C PHE A 70 5.49 -2.94 1.34
N ALA A 71 4.57 -3.90 1.28
CA ALA A 71 3.63 -4.00 0.19
C ALA A 71 2.66 -2.80 0.25
N ILE A 72 2.55 -2.08 -0.86
CA ILE A 72 1.61 -0.97 -1.03
C ILE A 72 0.21 -1.58 -1.15
N ASN A 73 -0.48 -1.68 -0.03
CA ASN A 73 -1.83 -2.21 0.06
C ASN A 73 -2.69 -1.31 0.97
N ASN A 74 -4.01 -1.51 0.92
CA ASN A 74 -4.95 -0.78 1.78
C ASN A 74 -4.62 -0.95 3.28
N SER A 75 -4.04 -2.09 3.67
CA SER A 75 -3.60 -2.35 5.05
C SER A 75 -2.52 -1.37 5.52
N LEU A 76 -1.52 -1.10 4.67
CA LEU A 76 -0.47 -0.11 4.94
C LEU A 76 -1.05 1.29 5.10
N LEU A 77 -2.00 1.68 4.25
CA LEU A 77 -2.70 2.96 4.38
C LEU A 77 -3.41 3.07 5.73
N TYR A 78 -4.18 2.06 6.13
CA TYR A 78 -4.85 2.05 7.43
C TYR A 78 -3.85 2.10 8.60
N SER A 79 -2.72 1.40 8.49
CA SER A 79 -1.66 1.45 9.49
C SER A 79 -1.07 2.85 9.65
N ILE A 80 -0.77 3.53 8.53
CA ILE A 80 -0.27 4.91 8.54
C ILE A 80 -1.31 5.87 9.13
N CYS A 81 -2.56 5.79 8.68
CA CYS A 81 -3.65 6.61 9.22
C CYS A 81 -3.85 6.38 10.73
N GLY A 82 -3.78 5.13 11.19
CA GLY A 82 -3.88 4.76 12.59
C GLY A 82 -2.71 5.29 13.43
N ALA A 83 -1.48 5.22 12.90
CA ALA A 83 -0.29 5.76 13.55
C ALA A 83 -0.35 7.29 13.68
N VAL A 84 -0.72 7.99 12.60
CA VAL A 84 -0.91 9.45 12.60
C VAL A 84 -2.01 9.87 13.58
N SER A 85 -3.13 9.16 13.59
CA SER A 85 -4.24 9.45 14.51
C SER A 85 -3.83 9.23 15.97
N SER A 86 -3.11 8.15 16.26
CA SER A 86 -2.59 7.85 17.60
C SER A 86 -1.60 8.93 18.06
N TYR A 87 -0.69 9.36 17.19
CA TYR A 87 0.25 10.44 17.49
C TYR A 87 -0.49 11.75 17.78
N LEU A 88 -1.46 12.12 16.94
CA LEU A 88 -2.25 13.33 17.15
C LEU A 88 -3.01 13.29 18.48
N PHE A 89 -3.59 12.14 18.81
CA PHE A 89 -4.32 11.94 20.07
C PHE A 89 -3.41 12.07 21.30
N VAL A 90 -2.21 11.48 21.26
CA VAL A 90 -1.23 11.62 22.36
C VAL A 90 -0.77 13.07 22.49
N THR A 91 -0.44 13.73 21.39
CA THR A 91 -0.03 15.14 21.40
C THR A 91 -1.12 16.05 21.95
N LEU A 92 -2.38 15.85 21.56
CA LEU A 92 -3.51 16.61 22.09
C LEU A 92 -3.69 16.39 23.60
N GLN A 93 -3.57 15.16 24.08
CA GLN A 93 -3.66 14.89 25.52
C GLN A 93 -2.56 15.59 26.30
N LEU A 94 -1.32 15.58 25.79
CA LEU A 94 -0.19 16.25 26.42
C LEU A 94 -0.40 17.77 26.48
N ASP A 95 -0.89 18.37 25.39
CA ASP A 95 -1.17 19.80 25.30
C ASP A 95 -2.28 20.25 26.28
N LEU A 96 -3.37 19.49 26.36
CA LEU A 96 -4.46 19.72 27.30
C LEU A 96 -4.03 19.57 28.77
N GLN A 97 -3.08 18.68 29.06
CA GLN A 97 -2.49 18.55 30.39
C GLN A 97 -1.56 19.72 30.71
N SER A 98 -0.77 20.17 29.74
CA SER A 98 0.10 21.35 29.89
C SER A 98 -0.71 22.60 30.20
N SER A 99 -1.75 22.86 29.41
CA SER A 99 -2.66 24.01 29.59
C SER A 99 -3.37 23.99 30.95
N ARG A 100 -3.83 22.81 31.40
CA ARG A 100 -4.42 22.65 32.74
C ARG A 100 -3.44 22.84 33.89
N LYS A 101 -2.15 22.48 33.71
CA LYS A 101 -1.12 22.73 34.73
C LYS A 101 -0.83 24.22 34.88
N ILE A 102 -0.75 24.96 33.77
CA ILE A 102 -0.54 26.42 33.78
C ILE A 102 -1.68 27.11 34.53
N GLN A 103 -2.93 26.78 34.23
CA GLN A 103 -4.10 27.38 34.89
C GLN A 103 -4.21 27.08 36.40
N LYS A 104 -3.58 25.99 36.88
CA LYS A 104 -3.50 25.65 38.31
C LYS A 104 -2.39 26.37 39.07
N ILE A 105 -1.43 26.99 38.38
CA ILE A 105 -0.30 27.71 38.98
C ILE A 105 -0.63 29.20 39.15
N ASP A 106 -1.55 29.74 38.34
CA ASP A 106 -2.01 31.14 38.39
C ASP A 106 -3.18 31.38 39.38
N ILE A 107 -3.54 30.41 40.22
CA ILE A 107 -4.57 30.50 41.30
C ILE A 107 -3.90 30.20 42.64
#